data_AF-A0A1I4P2Q8-F1
#
_entry.id   AF-A0A1I4P2Q8-F1
#
_cell.length_a   1.000
_cell.length_b   1.000
_cell.length_c   1.000
_cell.angle_alpha   90.00
_cell.angle_beta   90.00
_cell.angle_gamma   90.00
#
_symmetry.space_group_name_H-M   'P 1'
#
loop_
_entity.id
_entity.type
_entity.pdbx_description
1 polymer ?
#
loop_
_entity_poly.entity_id
_entity_poly.type
_entity_poly.pdbx_seq_one_letter_code
_entity_poly.pdbx_strand_id
1 'polypeptide(L)'
;MAAYRKRERVRTAPVESVVRGTNANLIREVCRLYAPSGTTIADVTWGKGAFWHKAPAGVTVTGSDLITAPEGRAYDFTDLPYADGEFDIVVLDPPYKPNGKTATTSDQYQLHTVSGMDDVKRLYIDGMSEAARVAGRQVWVKCQDMVHNGRQHDMMVSVVMHGYVLDLHLRDTFILVGNGSPASRWDTQHHARKRHSYLLVFDV
;
A
#
# COMPACT_ATOMS: atom_id res chain seq x y z
N MET A 1 -43.19 -26.54 -14.65
CA MET A 1 -42.97 -25.09 -14.45
C MET A 1 -42.22 -24.88 -13.15
N ALA A 2 -40.88 -24.96 -13.17
CA ALA A 2 -40.07 -24.74 -11.98
C ALA A 2 -40.00 -23.23 -11.67
N ALA A 3 -40.40 -22.85 -10.47
CA ALA A 3 -40.43 -21.46 -10.02
C ALA A 3 -39.01 -20.85 -10.04
N TYR A 4 -38.86 -19.73 -10.73
CA TYR A 4 -37.66 -18.90 -10.71
C TYR A 4 -37.41 -18.39 -9.27
N ARG A 5 -36.49 -19.03 -8.56
CA ARG A 5 -35.98 -18.51 -7.28
C ARG A 5 -35.15 -17.26 -7.57
N LYS A 6 -35.73 -16.09 -7.29
CA LYS A 6 -35.01 -14.81 -7.20
C LYS A 6 -33.91 -14.99 -6.15
N ARG A 7 -32.66 -15.19 -6.58
CA ARG A 7 -31.51 -15.22 -5.66
C ARG A 7 -31.52 -13.89 -4.91
N GLU A 8 -31.70 -13.95 -3.60
CA GLU A 8 -31.51 -12.81 -2.71
C GLU A 8 -30.07 -12.31 -2.90
N ARG A 9 -29.91 -11.20 -3.61
CA ARG A 9 -28.65 -10.45 -3.55
C ARG A 9 -28.59 -9.88 -2.14
N VAL A 10 -27.81 -10.51 -1.27
CA VAL A 10 -27.41 -9.90 0.00
C VAL A 10 -26.75 -8.57 -0.35
N ARG A 11 -27.46 -7.47 -0.11
CA ARG A 11 -26.90 -6.13 -0.28
C ARG A 11 -25.85 -5.94 0.80
N THR A 12 -24.58 -6.12 0.43
CA THR A 12 -23.48 -5.77 1.33
C THR A 12 -23.47 -4.25 1.54
N ALA A 13 -23.10 -3.79 2.73
CA ALA A 13 -23.04 -2.36 3.04
C ALA A 13 -22.11 -1.62 2.05
N PRO A 14 -22.38 -0.37 1.67
CA PRO A 14 -21.47 0.41 0.83
C PRO A 14 -20.04 0.41 1.39
N VAL A 15 -19.06 0.46 0.49
CA VAL A 15 -17.66 0.69 0.87
C VAL A 15 -17.45 2.19 1.03
N GLU A 16 -16.88 2.60 2.16
CA GLU A 16 -16.57 3.99 2.47
C GLU A 16 -15.10 4.29 2.21
N SER A 17 -14.78 5.52 1.79
CA SER A 17 -13.41 5.96 1.57
C SER A 17 -12.60 6.11 2.86
N VAL A 18 -13.26 6.22 4.02
CA VAL A 18 -12.59 6.28 5.32
C VAL A 18 -12.80 4.98 6.09
N VAL A 19 -11.72 4.27 6.36
CA VAL A 19 -11.73 3.03 7.15
C VAL A 19 -11.10 3.29 8.52
N ARG A 20 -11.77 2.86 9.58
CA ARG A 20 -11.22 2.87 10.95
C ARG A 20 -10.77 1.46 11.34
N GLY A 21 -9.57 1.32 11.90
CA GLY A 21 -9.07 0.03 12.38
C GLY A 21 -7.65 -0.29 11.92
N THR A 22 -7.48 -1.43 11.26
CA THR A 22 -6.17 -1.95 10.82
C THR A 22 -6.02 -1.94 9.30
N ASN A 23 -4.79 -2.14 8.81
CA ASN A 23 -4.55 -2.34 7.37
C ASN A 23 -5.36 -3.51 6.80
N ALA A 24 -5.54 -4.59 7.56
CA ALA A 24 -6.41 -5.70 7.14
C ALA A 24 -7.88 -5.28 6.96
N ASN A 25 -8.39 -4.36 7.79
CA ASN A 25 -9.72 -3.79 7.58
C ASN A 25 -9.80 -2.97 6.29
N LEU A 26 -8.78 -2.15 6.03
CA LEU A 26 -8.68 -1.36 4.80
C LEU A 26 -8.66 -2.26 3.55
N ILE A 27 -7.75 -3.23 3.51
CA ILE A 27 -7.57 -4.12 2.36
C ILE A 27 -8.83 -4.94 2.10
N ARG A 28 -9.52 -5.42 3.15
CA ARG A 28 -10.83 -6.06 2.99
C ARG A 28 -11.80 -5.18 2.20
N GLU A 29 -11.93 -3.91 2.55
CA GLU A 29 -12.85 -2.99 1.88
C GLU A 29 -12.44 -2.70 0.43
N VAL A 30 -11.15 -2.50 0.19
CA VAL A 30 -10.64 -2.20 -1.17
C VAL A 30 -10.80 -3.43 -2.08
N CYS A 31 -10.51 -4.64 -1.58
CA CYS A 31 -10.73 -5.89 -2.32
C CYS A 31 -12.20 -6.09 -2.71
N ARG A 32 -13.17 -5.68 -1.87
CA ARG A 32 -14.61 -5.80 -2.20
C ARG A 32 -15.01 -5.04 -3.46
N LEU A 33 -14.25 -4.01 -3.84
CA LEU A 33 -14.51 -3.22 -5.04
C LEU A 33 -13.67 -3.67 -6.22
N TYR A 34 -12.39 -3.98 -6.01
CA TYR A 34 -11.44 -4.07 -7.12
C TYR A 34 -10.76 -5.43 -7.28
N ALA A 35 -10.91 -6.36 -6.33
CA ALA A 35 -10.35 -7.71 -6.39
C ALA A 35 -11.45 -8.79 -6.35
N PRO A 36 -12.26 -8.92 -7.43
CA PRO A 36 -13.20 -10.03 -7.55
C PRO A 36 -12.48 -11.39 -7.48
N SER A 37 -13.23 -12.45 -7.17
CA SER A 37 -12.67 -13.82 -7.10
C SER A 37 -11.90 -14.19 -8.36
N GLY A 38 -10.70 -14.74 -8.19
CA GLY A 38 -9.80 -15.09 -9.29
C GLY A 38 -8.79 -14.01 -9.67
N THR A 39 -8.88 -12.81 -9.08
CA THR A 39 -7.85 -11.76 -9.25
C THR A 39 -6.51 -12.26 -8.71
N THR A 40 -5.46 -12.13 -9.52
CA THR A 40 -4.07 -12.35 -9.09
C THR A 40 -3.49 -11.05 -8.54
N ILE A 41 -2.89 -11.12 -7.35
CA ILE A 41 -2.29 -9.96 -6.69
C ILE A 41 -0.84 -10.25 -6.35
N ALA A 42 0.06 -9.34 -6.68
CA ALA A 42 1.40 -9.29 -6.09
C ALA A 42 1.44 -8.24 -4.96
N ASP A 43 1.83 -8.64 -3.76
CA ASP A 43 2.24 -7.70 -2.71
C ASP A 43 3.77 -7.74 -2.64
N VAL A 44 4.39 -6.67 -3.15
CA VAL A 44 5.84 -6.57 -3.33
C VAL A 44 6.55 -5.96 -2.12
N THR A 45 5.78 -5.69 -1.06
CA THR A 45 6.24 -5.22 0.24
C THR A 45 5.60 -6.07 1.34
N TRP A 46 5.60 -7.39 1.12
CA TRP A 46 4.77 -8.35 1.85
C TRP A 46 4.92 -8.24 3.36
N GLY A 47 6.11 -7.93 3.86
CA GLY A 47 6.36 -7.94 5.28
C GLY A 47 6.10 -9.33 5.87
N LYS A 48 5.03 -9.42 6.67
CA LYS A 48 4.53 -10.69 7.25
C LYS A 48 3.12 -11.04 6.77
N GLY A 49 2.64 -10.43 5.69
CA GLY A 49 1.30 -10.65 5.14
C GLY A 49 0.15 -10.04 5.94
N ALA A 50 0.43 -9.08 6.84
CA ALA A 50 -0.57 -8.53 7.76
C ALA A 50 -1.76 -7.83 7.07
N PHE A 51 -1.57 -7.33 5.86
CA PHE A 51 -2.62 -6.75 5.01
C PHE A 51 -3.74 -7.75 4.70
N TRP A 52 -3.39 -9.02 4.57
CA TRP A 52 -4.24 -10.03 3.96
C TRP A 52 -5.04 -10.86 4.96
N HIS A 53 -4.83 -10.68 6.27
CA HIS A 53 -5.52 -11.42 7.34
C HIS A 53 -7.06 -11.31 7.33
N LYS A 54 -7.64 -10.31 6.66
CA LYS A 54 -9.09 -10.12 6.52
C LYS A 54 -9.53 -10.05 5.05
N ALA A 55 -8.67 -10.43 4.10
CA ALA A 55 -9.01 -10.41 2.69
C ALA A 55 -10.22 -11.32 2.40
N PRO A 56 -11.11 -10.95 1.46
CA PRO A 56 -12.21 -11.82 1.05
C PRO A 56 -11.71 -13.16 0.50
N ALA A 57 -12.54 -14.20 0.62
CA ALA A 57 -12.25 -15.49 -0.01
C ALA A 57 -12.14 -15.34 -1.54
N GLY A 58 -11.22 -16.08 -2.16
CA GLY A 58 -11.01 -16.08 -3.62
C GLY A 58 -10.02 -15.03 -4.13
N VAL A 59 -9.42 -14.25 -3.23
CA VAL A 59 -8.24 -13.42 -3.54
C VAL A 59 -6.98 -14.28 -3.43
N THR A 60 -6.17 -14.31 -4.49
CA THR A 60 -4.88 -15.03 -4.51
C THR A 60 -3.75 -14.01 -4.48
N VAL A 61 -2.91 -14.06 -3.44
CA VAL A 61 -1.82 -13.11 -3.24
C VAL A 61 -0.47 -13.82 -3.29
N THR A 62 0.43 -13.32 -4.12
CA THR A 62 1.85 -13.67 -4.15
C THR A 62 2.62 -12.60 -3.39
N GLY A 63 3.20 -12.97 -2.25
CA GLY A 63 4.05 -12.07 -1.46
C GLY A 63 5.52 -12.14 -1.87
N SER A 64 6.15 -10.98 -2.03
CA SER A 64 7.61 -10.80 -2.09
C SER A 64 8.01 -9.60 -1.23
N ASP A 65 9.24 -9.60 -0.74
CA ASP A 65 9.77 -8.56 0.12
C ASP A 65 11.30 -8.63 0.08
N LEU A 66 12.02 -7.56 0.41
CA LEU A 66 13.47 -7.63 0.41
C LEU A 66 14.02 -8.48 1.57
N ILE A 67 13.31 -8.53 2.71
CA ILE A 67 13.86 -9.02 3.99
C ILE A 67 13.02 -10.09 4.63
N THR A 68 11.72 -9.83 4.73
CA THR A 68 10.76 -10.70 5.40
C THR A 68 10.02 -11.60 4.42
N ALA A 69 10.63 -11.82 3.25
CA ALA A 69 10.05 -12.59 2.18
C ALA A 69 9.66 -14.00 2.59
N PRO A 70 8.59 -14.54 1.98
CA PRO A 70 8.42 -15.98 1.86
C PRO A 70 9.68 -16.59 1.22
N GLU A 71 10.00 -17.83 1.60
CA GLU A 71 11.17 -18.55 1.07
C GLU A 71 11.21 -18.50 -0.47
N GLY A 72 12.37 -18.11 -1.02
CA GLY A 72 12.60 -17.99 -2.46
C GLY A 72 12.06 -16.70 -3.13
N ARG A 73 11.52 -15.73 -2.37
CA ARG A 73 10.95 -14.47 -2.90
C ARG A 73 11.52 -13.20 -2.27
N ALA A 74 12.81 -13.23 -1.94
CA ALA A 74 13.55 -12.08 -1.47
C ALA A 74 13.86 -11.12 -2.64
N TYR A 75 12.94 -10.21 -2.94
CA TYR A 75 13.02 -9.33 -4.12
C TYR A 75 13.06 -7.86 -3.71
N ASP A 76 13.83 -7.07 -4.46
CA ASP A 76 13.76 -5.62 -4.41
C ASP A 76 12.53 -5.18 -5.23
N PHE A 77 11.60 -4.47 -4.63
CA PHE A 77 10.39 -4.03 -5.33
C PHE A 77 10.64 -2.93 -6.37
N THR A 78 11.87 -2.40 -6.43
CA THR A 78 12.32 -1.46 -7.47
C THR A 78 12.92 -2.16 -8.70
N ASP A 79 13.15 -3.47 -8.64
CA ASP A 79 13.69 -4.30 -9.72
C ASP A 79 13.16 -5.75 -9.57
N LEU A 80 11.91 -5.96 -10.00
CA LEU A 80 11.18 -7.20 -9.78
C LEU A 80 11.48 -8.22 -10.89
N PRO A 81 11.65 -9.51 -10.55
CA PRO A 81 11.89 -10.56 -11.54
C PRO A 81 10.62 -11.00 -12.31
N TYR A 82 9.49 -10.33 -12.06
CA TYR A 82 8.21 -10.63 -12.68
C TYR A 82 8.13 -10.08 -14.12
N ALA A 83 7.37 -10.75 -14.96
CA ALA A 83 7.11 -10.30 -16.33
C ALA A 83 6.17 -9.08 -16.37
N ASP A 84 6.18 -8.36 -17.49
CA ASP A 84 5.26 -7.25 -17.73
C ASP A 84 3.81 -7.75 -17.67
N GLY A 85 2.96 -7.05 -16.92
CA GLY A 85 1.55 -7.40 -16.76
C GLY A 85 1.28 -8.79 -16.16
N GLU A 86 2.23 -9.38 -15.43
CA GLU A 86 2.09 -10.74 -14.85
C GLU A 86 0.93 -10.85 -13.84
N PHE A 87 0.61 -9.78 -13.12
CA PHE A 87 -0.43 -9.76 -12.09
C PHE A 87 -1.54 -8.77 -12.43
N ASP A 88 -2.80 -9.10 -12.11
CA ASP A 88 -3.90 -8.13 -12.28
C ASP A 88 -3.66 -6.88 -11.42
N ILE A 89 -3.18 -7.08 -10.18
CA ILE A 89 -2.96 -6.00 -9.21
C ILE A 89 -1.57 -6.13 -8.59
N VAL A 90 -0.84 -5.03 -8.54
CA VAL A 90 0.39 -4.92 -7.74
C VAL A 90 0.16 -3.97 -6.56
N VAL A 91 0.56 -4.37 -5.36
CA VAL A 91 0.40 -3.62 -4.11
C VAL A 91 1.76 -3.33 -3.53
N LEU A 92 2.00 -2.08 -3.15
CA LEU A 92 3.19 -1.64 -2.43
C LEU A 92 2.83 -0.75 -1.23
N ASP A 93 3.48 -1.01 -0.09
CA ASP A 93 3.51 -0.23 1.14
C ASP A 93 4.97 0.04 1.56
N PRO A 94 5.73 0.86 0.79
CA PRO A 94 7.12 1.10 1.10
C PRO A 94 7.28 1.88 2.42
N PRO A 95 8.44 1.74 3.08
CA PRO A 95 8.71 2.47 4.31
C PRO A 95 8.67 3.99 4.09
N TYR A 96 7.83 4.67 4.87
CA TYR A 96 7.58 6.11 4.73
C TYR A 96 8.49 6.98 5.64
N LYS A 97 9.42 6.38 6.38
CA LYS A 97 10.35 7.10 7.28
C LYS A 97 11.80 6.82 6.87
N PRO A 98 12.67 7.84 6.84
CA PRO A 98 14.11 7.63 6.72
C PRO A 98 14.66 6.90 7.93
N ASN A 99 15.80 6.25 7.78
CA ASN A 99 16.47 5.56 8.89
C ASN A 99 16.91 6.54 9.98
N GLY A 100 16.62 6.21 11.24
CA GLY A 100 17.22 6.88 12.40
C GLY A 100 18.55 6.22 12.78
N LYS A 101 19.51 6.97 13.33
CA LYS A 101 20.82 6.48 13.82
C LYS A 101 20.75 5.47 14.99
N THR A 102 19.57 5.07 15.41
CA THR A 102 19.31 4.07 16.45
C THR A 102 18.15 3.21 15.97
N ALA A 103 18.44 2.04 15.38
CA ALA A 103 17.40 1.30 14.69
C ALA A 103 17.42 -0.20 15.03
N THR A 104 16.35 -0.62 15.70
CA THR A 104 15.72 -1.94 15.53
C THR A 104 14.90 -2.00 14.22
N THR A 105 14.93 -0.95 13.41
CA THR A 105 14.24 -0.80 12.11
C THR A 105 15.19 -0.88 10.91
N SER A 106 16.52 -0.75 11.12
CA SER A 106 17.54 -0.83 10.05
C SER A 106 17.67 -2.23 9.49
N ASP A 107 17.50 -3.23 10.35
CA ASP A 107 17.76 -4.63 10.00
C ASP A 107 16.60 -5.25 9.23
N GLN A 108 15.41 -4.63 9.27
CA GLN A 108 14.19 -5.13 8.62
C GLN A 108 14.02 -4.67 7.17
N TYR A 109 14.81 -3.69 6.69
CA TYR A 109 14.71 -3.23 5.30
C TYR A 109 16.04 -3.09 4.53
N GLN A 110 17.23 -3.31 5.14
CA GLN A 110 18.56 -3.16 4.49
C GLN A 110 18.69 -1.87 3.66
N LEU A 111 17.98 -0.81 4.06
CA LEU A 111 17.93 0.49 3.40
C LEU A 111 19.15 1.33 3.74
N HIS A 112 20.35 0.79 3.53
CA HIS A 112 21.62 1.48 3.83
C HIS A 112 21.78 2.81 3.04
N THR A 113 20.90 3.08 2.08
CA THR A 113 20.86 4.26 1.21
C THR A 113 19.75 5.27 1.53
N VAL A 114 18.77 4.99 2.41
CA VAL A 114 17.68 5.94 2.74
C VAL A 114 18.08 6.83 3.91
N SER A 115 18.78 7.92 3.59
CA SER A 115 19.35 8.86 4.55
C SER A 115 18.43 10.05 4.86
N GLY A 116 17.46 10.34 3.99
CA GLY A 116 16.53 11.44 4.14
C GLY A 116 15.20 11.24 3.41
N MET A 117 14.30 12.22 3.51
CA MET A 117 12.98 12.14 2.88
C MET A 117 13.02 12.14 1.36
N ASP A 118 14.07 12.69 0.74
CA ASP A 118 14.22 12.65 -0.72
C ASP A 118 14.53 11.23 -1.19
N ASP A 119 15.32 10.47 -0.43
CA ASP A 119 15.57 9.05 -0.71
C ASP A 119 14.30 8.22 -0.54
N VAL A 120 13.48 8.53 0.48
CA VAL A 120 12.15 7.91 0.64
C VAL A 120 11.27 8.17 -0.59
N LYS A 121 11.24 9.41 -1.08
CA LYS A 121 10.44 9.75 -2.28
C LYS A 121 10.94 9.03 -3.52
N ARG A 122 12.26 8.95 -3.72
CA ARG A 122 12.86 8.18 -4.83
C ARG A 122 12.48 6.71 -4.77
N LEU A 123 12.57 6.10 -3.59
CA LEU A 123 12.16 4.72 -3.37
C LEU A 123 10.69 4.46 -3.78
N TYR A 124 9.79 5.39 -3.46
CA TYR A 124 8.41 5.33 -3.93
C TYR A 124 8.30 5.46 -5.45
N ILE A 125 9.03 6.39 -6.07
CA ILE A 125 9.04 6.62 -7.52
C ILE A 125 9.52 5.38 -8.27
N ASP A 126 10.66 4.81 -7.87
CA ASP A 126 11.26 3.65 -8.53
C ASP A 126 10.35 2.43 -8.36
N GLY A 127 9.86 2.18 -7.14
CA GLY A 127 8.94 1.07 -6.87
C GLY A 127 7.59 1.19 -7.57
N MET A 128 7.05 2.40 -7.71
CA MET A 128 5.82 2.61 -8.48
C MET A 128 6.03 2.35 -9.97
N SER A 129 7.18 2.74 -10.52
CA SER A 129 7.49 2.53 -11.93
C SER A 129 7.57 1.03 -12.23
N GLU A 130 8.20 0.27 -11.33
CA GLU A 130 8.30 -1.18 -11.47
C GLU A 130 6.95 -1.88 -11.22
N ALA A 131 6.17 -1.42 -10.25
CA ALA A 131 4.82 -1.92 -10.02
C ALA A 131 3.90 -1.68 -11.23
N ALA A 132 4.02 -0.54 -11.91
CA ALA A 132 3.25 -0.23 -13.12
C ALA A 132 3.63 -1.15 -14.30
N ARG A 133 4.91 -1.52 -14.43
CA ARG A 133 5.37 -2.51 -15.43
C ARG A 133 4.75 -3.88 -15.18
N VAL A 134 4.74 -4.32 -13.92
CA VAL A 134 4.28 -5.68 -13.53
C VAL A 134 2.75 -5.79 -13.46
N ALA A 135 2.05 -4.69 -13.21
CA ALA A 135 0.59 -4.67 -13.12
C ALA A 135 -0.09 -4.66 -14.50
N GLY A 136 -1.02 -5.59 -14.72
CA GLY A 136 -1.84 -5.65 -15.93
C GLY A 136 -3.16 -4.87 -15.82
N ARG A 137 -3.55 -4.42 -14.62
CA ARG A 137 -4.80 -3.65 -14.42
C ARG A 137 -4.68 -2.55 -13.38
N GLN A 138 -4.11 -2.80 -12.20
CA GLN A 138 -4.03 -1.80 -11.14
C GLN A 138 -2.75 -1.81 -10.33
N VAL A 139 -2.36 -0.63 -9.87
CA VAL A 139 -1.32 -0.44 -8.85
C VAL A 139 -1.96 0.17 -7.60
N TRP A 140 -1.76 -0.45 -6.44
CA TRP A 140 -2.21 0.08 -5.16
C TRP A 140 -1.01 0.53 -4.34
N VAL A 141 -0.95 1.84 -4.07
CA VAL A 141 0.18 2.45 -3.34
C VAL A 141 -0.30 2.92 -1.97
N LYS A 142 0.24 2.30 -0.92
CA LYS A 142 0.04 2.76 0.45
C LYS A 142 1.11 3.80 0.77
N CYS A 143 0.71 4.92 1.37
CA CYS A 143 1.64 5.95 1.83
C CYS A 143 1.09 6.73 3.03
N GLN A 144 1.94 7.53 3.67
CA GLN A 144 1.53 8.43 4.73
C GLN A 144 2.38 9.71 4.72
N ASP A 145 1.74 10.86 4.89
CA ASP A 145 2.45 12.13 5.03
C ASP A 145 3.26 12.17 6.33
N MET A 146 4.39 12.85 6.29
CA MET A 146 5.36 12.85 7.38
C MET A 146 5.78 14.24 7.79
N VAL A 147 6.09 14.39 9.08
CA VAL A 147 6.86 15.54 9.58
C VAL A 147 8.24 15.04 9.94
N HIS A 148 9.26 15.54 9.26
CA HIS A 148 10.65 15.15 9.45
C HIS A 148 11.54 16.41 9.44
N ASN A 149 12.44 16.52 10.42
CA ASN A 149 13.28 17.71 10.66
C ASN A 149 12.50 19.03 10.65
N GLY A 150 11.35 19.05 11.33
CA GLY A 150 10.51 20.25 11.47
C GLY A 150 9.73 20.65 10.21
N ARG A 151 9.83 19.88 9.13
CA ARG A 151 9.16 20.15 7.85
C ARG A 151 8.09 19.11 7.55
N GLN A 152 6.99 19.56 6.96
CA GLN A 152 5.95 18.72 6.37
C GLN A 152 6.46 18.13 5.05
N HIS A 153 6.21 16.84 4.83
CA HIS A 153 6.50 16.10 3.61
C HIS A 153 5.21 15.43 3.14
N ASP A 154 4.71 15.90 2.00
CA ASP A 154 3.45 15.45 1.41
C ASP A 154 3.70 14.25 0.49
N MET A 155 3.70 13.07 1.09
CA MET A 155 3.96 11.80 0.38
C MET A 155 2.82 11.49 -0.58
N MET A 156 1.57 11.74 -0.17
CA MET A 156 0.40 11.53 -1.04
C MET A 156 0.53 12.33 -2.34
N VAL A 157 0.91 13.61 -2.26
CA VAL A 157 1.10 14.46 -3.45
C VAL A 157 2.20 13.90 -4.35
N SER A 158 3.32 13.48 -3.76
CA SER A 158 4.44 12.92 -4.52
C SER A 158 4.03 11.65 -5.27
N VAL A 159 3.28 10.76 -4.61
CA VAL A 159 2.77 9.51 -5.20
C VAL A 159 1.76 9.79 -6.32
N VAL A 160 0.79 10.70 -6.10
CA VAL A 160 -0.22 11.03 -7.12
C VAL A 160 0.44 11.66 -8.36
N MET A 161 1.34 12.63 -8.16
CA MET A 161 2.02 13.29 -9.27
C MET A 161 2.89 12.30 -10.06
N HIS A 162 3.57 11.37 -9.38
CA HIS A 162 4.33 10.34 -10.08
C HIS A 162 3.45 9.33 -10.82
N GLY A 163 2.29 8.96 -10.26
CA GLY A 163 1.30 8.16 -10.97
C GLY A 163 0.91 8.80 -12.31
N TYR A 164 0.70 10.12 -12.35
CA TYR A 164 0.42 10.84 -13.60
C TYR A 164 1.61 10.89 -14.57
N VAL A 165 2.85 10.92 -14.07
CA VAL A 165 4.05 10.80 -14.93
C VAL A 165 4.11 9.43 -15.62
N LEU A 166 3.60 8.38 -14.95
CA LEU A 166 3.50 7.03 -15.48
C LEU A 166 2.23 6.79 -16.33
N ASP A 167 1.46 7.85 -16.64
CA ASP A 167 0.17 7.78 -17.36
C ASP A 167 -0.92 6.95 -16.63
N LEU A 168 -0.78 6.76 -15.31
CA LEU A 168 -1.76 6.05 -14.50
C LEU A 168 -2.94 6.94 -14.13
N HIS A 169 -4.15 6.38 -14.11
CA HIS A 169 -5.34 7.07 -13.65
C HIS A 169 -5.58 6.83 -12.15
N LEU A 170 -5.58 7.88 -11.33
CA LEU A 170 -5.98 7.77 -9.92
C LEU A 170 -7.49 7.51 -9.86
N ARG A 171 -7.85 6.24 -9.71
CA ARG A 171 -9.23 5.76 -9.68
C ARG A 171 -9.91 6.09 -8.36
N ASP A 172 -9.22 5.85 -7.24
CA ASP A 172 -9.81 6.03 -5.92
C ASP A 172 -8.78 6.27 -4.81
N THR A 173 -9.23 6.84 -3.70
CA THR A 173 -8.40 7.13 -2.52
C THR A 173 -9.08 6.68 -1.24
N PHE A 174 -8.41 5.80 -0.51
CA PHE A 174 -8.86 5.34 0.81
C PHE A 174 -7.99 5.91 1.92
N ILE A 175 -8.63 6.32 3.01
CA ILE A 175 -7.98 6.85 4.22
C ILE A 175 -8.18 5.83 5.34
N LEU A 176 -7.08 5.32 5.89
CA LEU A 176 -7.11 4.52 7.10
C LEU A 176 -6.82 5.40 8.32
N VAL A 177 -7.76 5.46 9.25
CA VAL A 177 -7.53 6.02 10.59
C VAL A 177 -7.21 4.86 11.53
N GLY A 178 -5.95 4.77 11.94
CA GLY A 178 -5.45 3.69 12.80
C GLY A 178 -5.90 3.83 14.25
N ASN A 179 -5.88 2.70 14.98
CA ASN A 179 -6.25 2.66 16.40
C ASN A 179 -5.20 3.32 17.34
N GLY A 180 -3.97 3.53 16.85
CA GLY A 180 -2.87 4.09 17.63
C GLY A 180 -2.94 5.61 17.79
N SER A 181 -2.44 6.10 18.93
CA SER A 181 -2.23 7.53 19.16
C SER A 181 -0.80 7.93 18.78
N PRO A 182 -0.60 9.07 18.08
CA PRO A 182 0.73 9.56 17.76
C PRO A 182 1.50 9.88 19.04
N ALA A 183 2.80 9.58 19.08
CA ALA A 183 3.62 9.78 20.27
C ALA A 183 3.65 11.26 20.72
N SER A 184 3.40 11.49 22.01
CA SER A 184 3.43 12.80 22.67
C SER A 184 4.77 13.01 23.39
N ARG A 185 5.86 13.15 22.62
CA ARG A 185 7.21 13.36 23.18
C ARG A 185 7.66 14.82 23.23
N TRP A 186 6.81 15.76 22.80
CA TRP A 186 7.18 17.17 22.61
C TRP A 186 6.20 18.09 23.34
N ASP A 187 6.74 19.08 24.04
CA ASP A 187 5.96 20.03 24.84
C ASP A 187 5.25 21.09 23.99
N THR A 188 5.83 21.43 22.83
CA THR A 188 5.22 22.36 21.87
C THR A 188 4.89 21.65 20.55
N GLN A 189 3.64 21.79 20.10
CA GLN A 189 3.18 21.21 18.84
C GLN A 189 3.16 22.27 17.73
N HIS A 190 4.05 22.12 16.75
CA HIS A 190 4.09 22.99 15.56
C HIS A 190 3.33 22.42 14.34
N HIS A 191 3.02 21.12 14.35
CA HIS A 191 2.39 20.43 13.22
C HIS A 191 1.26 19.53 13.71
N ALA A 192 0.22 19.36 12.88
CA ALA A 192 -0.84 18.39 13.13
C ALA A 192 -0.28 16.97 13.19
N ARG A 193 -0.77 16.17 14.14
CA ARG A 193 -0.37 14.78 14.30
C ARG A 193 -1.00 13.92 13.22
N LYS A 194 -0.18 13.27 12.40
CA LYS A 194 -0.63 12.38 11.33
C LYS A 194 -1.20 11.10 11.95
N ARG A 195 -2.52 10.97 11.89
CA ARG A 195 -3.34 9.89 12.48
C ARG A 195 -3.77 8.86 11.44
N HIS A 196 -3.55 9.18 10.17
CA HIS A 196 -4.07 8.44 9.04
C HIS A 196 -2.99 8.19 8.00
N SER A 197 -3.24 7.16 7.21
CA SER A 197 -2.46 6.80 6.02
C SER A 197 -3.40 6.60 4.83
N TYR A 198 -2.87 6.74 3.63
CA TYR A 198 -3.63 6.63 2.39
C TYR A 198 -3.33 5.30 1.71
N LEU A 199 -4.33 4.70 1.06
CA LEU A 199 -4.13 3.70 0.01
C LEU A 199 -4.73 4.29 -1.27
N LEU A 200 -3.88 4.50 -2.26
CA LEU A 200 -4.23 5.08 -3.55
C LEU A 200 -4.37 3.95 -4.56
N VAL A 201 -5.49 3.93 -5.29
CA VAL A 201 -5.77 2.93 -6.32
C VAL A 201 -5.60 3.59 -7.67
N PHE A 202 -4.62 3.12 -8.44
CA PHE A 202 -4.36 3.55 -9.81
C PHE A 202 -4.78 2.47 -10.80
N ASP A 203 -5.43 2.85 -11.89
CA ASP A 203 -5.61 2.01 -13.07
C ASP A 203 -4.40 2.19 -14.00
N VAL A 204 -3.91 1.07 -14.55
CA VAL A 204 -2.84 0.97 -15.58
C VAL A 204 -3.44 1.05 -16.98
#